data_AF-A0A9Q9EFU9-F1
#
_entry.id   AF-A0A9Q9EFU9-F1
#
_cell.length_a   1.000
_cell.length_b   1.000
_cell.length_c   1.000
_cell.angle_alpha   90.00
_cell.angle_beta   90.00
_cell.angle_gamma   90.00
#
_symmetry.space_group_name_H-M   'P 1'
#
loop_
_entity.id
_entity.type
_entity.pdbx_description
1 polymer ?
#
loop_
_entity_poly.entity_id
_entity_poly.type
_entity_poly.pdbx_seq_one_letter_code
_entity_poly.pdbx_strand_id
1 'polypeptide(L)'
;MKSANNALLLLAQVTIALAWGGHYSNSDDDGGSSTSDDNDTSFRSSDSSFGFGRFSFSSQHKKLVAHAVLATFAFGFLFPAGGILIRLASFRGLWLVHGLCQLFAYAMYVAAFGLGVYLVRSSPRGTIHDPHPIIGIILLGLIFFQPFFGLMHHLLFKKYLRRTFWSYAHLWLGRIVITLGIINGGLGLRLARRFPLAPPSRGAMIGYGVAAGIMWLLYVLAALVGERRRSRVRESAAQVPERQKAYASSKSSSNDGREQHA
;
A
#
# COMPACT_ATOMS: atom_id res chain seq x y z
N MET A 1 -26.23 -0.97 12.55
CA MET A 1 -25.14 -1.53 11.70
C MET A 1 -25.16 -1.04 10.23
N LYS A 2 -25.97 -0.02 9.85
CA LYS A 2 -26.03 0.52 8.47
C LYS A 2 -25.09 1.71 8.20
N SER A 3 -24.44 2.28 9.23
CA SER A 3 -23.66 3.52 9.11
C SER A 3 -22.19 3.31 8.68
N ALA A 4 -21.60 2.12 8.87
CA ALA A 4 -20.18 1.89 8.60
C ALA A 4 -19.87 1.71 7.10
N ASN A 5 -20.85 1.25 6.31
CA ASN A 5 -20.66 1.01 4.88
C ASN A 5 -20.68 2.32 4.06
N ASN A 6 -21.35 3.36 4.57
CA ASN A 6 -21.43 4.65 3.89
C ASN A 6 -20.13 5.47 4.04
N ALA A 7 -19.41 5.32 5.15
CA ALA A 7 -18.13 6.01 5.34
C ALA A 7 -17.02 5.47 4.41
N LEU A 8 -17.04 4.17 4.11
CA LEU A 8 -16.11 3.53 3.18
C LEU A 8 -16.43 3.87 1.72
N LEU A 9 -17.71 4.01 1.37
CA LEU A 9 -18.14 4.52 0.06
C LEU A 9 -17.82 6.02 -0.09
N LEU A 10 -17.93 6.83 0.96
CA LEU A 10 -17.57 8.25 0.92
C LEU A 10 -16.06 8.46 0.74
N LEU A 11 -15.20 7.60 1.31
CA LEU A 11 -13.75 7.66 1.07
C LEU A 11 -13.36 7.26 -0.36
N ALA A 12 -14.08 6.29 -0.96
CA ALA A 12 -13.92 5.95 -2.36
C ALA A 12 -14.39 7.11 -3.29
N GLN A 13 -15.48 7.80 -2.92
CA GLN A 13 -16.02 8.93 -3.68
C GLN A 13 -15.12 10.18 -3.59
N VAL A 14 -14.49 10.46 -2.46
CA VAL A 14 -13.54 11.60 -2.31
C VAL A 14 -12.28 11.39 -3.17
N THR A 15 -11.89 10.15 -3.43
CA THR A 15 -10.74 9.85 -4.30
C THR A 15 -11.08 10.03 -5.79
N ILE A 16 -12.35 9.85 -6.16
CA ILE A 16 -12.85 10.05 -7.53
C ILE A 16 -13.18 11.53 -7.79
N ALA A 17 -13.71 12.25 -6.79
CA ALA A 17 -14.07 13.67 -6.91
C ALA A 17 -12.85 14.61 -7.05
N LEU A 18 -11.66 14.22 -6.58
CA LEU A 18 -10.43 14.99 -6.80
C LEU A 18 -9.81 14.80 -8.20
N ALA A 19 -10.34 13.87 -9.00
CA ALA A 19 -9.91 13.68 -10.39
C ALA A 19 -10.67 14.57 -11.39
N TRP A 20 -11.77 15.22 -10.99
CA TRP A 20 -12.66 15.99 -11.87
C TRP A 20 -13.06 17.31 -11.22
N GLY A 21 -12.17 18.30 -11.29
CA GLY A 21 -12.41 19.65 -10.79
C GLY A 21 -12.29 20.70 -11.89
N GLY A 22 -13.42 20.96 -12.55
CA GLY A 22 -13.84 22.20 -13.23
C GLY A 22 -12.80 23.02 -14.00
N HIS A 23 -12.83 22.93 -15.33
CA HIS A 23 -12.30 23.98 -16.20
C HIS A 23 -13.39 25.05 -16.40
N TYR A 24 -13.09 26.29 -16.00
CA TYR A 24 -13.81 27.46 -16.48
C TYR A 24 -13.26 27.81 -17.87
N SER A 25 -14.14 27.79 -18.87
CA SER A 25 -13.83 28.18 -20.24
C SER A 25 -13.70 29.70 -20.32
N ASN A 26 -12.54 30.20 -20.73
CA ASN A 26 -12.44 31.50 -21.41
C ASN A 26 -12.40 31.20 -22.89
N SER A 27 -13.40 31.69 -23.62
CA SER A 27 -13.45 31.67 -25.07
C SER A 27 -12.45 32.67 -25.60
N ASP A 28 -11.54 32.23 -26.46
CA ASP A 28 -10.89 33.09 -27.45
C ASP A 28 -10.73 32.25 -28.73
N ASP A 29 -11.39 32.71 -29.79
CA ASP A 29 -11.26 32.25 -31.17
C ASP A 29 -9.84 32.54 -31.69
N ASP A 30 -9.27 31.63 -32.47
CA ASP A 30 -8.71 31.97 -33.80
C ASP A 30 -8.11 30.76 -34.56
N GLY A 31 -8.63 30.59 -35.79
CA GLY A 31 -7.89 30.39 -37.05
C GLY A 31 -6.79 29.32 -37.19
N GLY A 32 -6.98 28.41 -38.17
CA GLY A 32 -5.86 27.96 -39.01
C GLY A 32 -5.84 26.48 -39.37
N SER A 33 -6.23 26.18 -40.61
CA SER A 33 -6.17 24.88 -41.28
C SER A 33 -4.74 24.38 -41.56
N SER A 34 -4.51 23.07 -41.50
CA SER A 34 -3.89 22.31 -42.60
C SER A 34 -3.98 20.80 -42.37
N THR A 35 -4.31 20.13 -43.46
CA THR A 35 -4.49 18.69 -43.67
C THR A 35 -3.19 17.90 -43.58
N SER A 36 -3.25 16.68 -43.06
CA SER A 36 -2.37 15.56 -43.45
C SER A 36 -3.10 14.26 -43.15
N ASP A 37 -3.30 13.47 -44.20
CA ASP A 37 -3.85 12.13 -44.18
C ASP A 37 -2.95 11.18 -43.40
N ASP A 38 -3.52 10.42 -42.46
CA ASP A 38 -2.93 9.16 -42.00
C ASP A 38 -4.04 8.12 -41.86
N ASN A 39 -3.93 7.11 -42.72
CA ASN A 39 -4.78 5.95 -42.84
C ASN A 39 -4.45 4.95 -41.72
N ASP A 40 -5.25 4.93 -40.65
CA ASP A 40 -5.12 3.92 -39.60
C ASP A 40 -6.41 3.10 -39.44
N THR A 41 -6.24 1.80 -39.66
CA THR A 41 -7.24 0.75 -39.55
C THR A 41 -7.80 0.67 -38.12
N SER A 42 -9.02 1.17 -37.93
CA SER A 42 -9.69 1.15 -36.62
C SER A 42 -10.15 -0.25 -36.25
N PHE A 43 -9.38 -0.96 -35.43
CA PHE A 43 -9.91 -2.03 -34.60
C PHE A 43 -10.87 -1.42 -33.56
N ARG A 44 -12.17 -1.54 -33.83
CA ARG A 44 -13.23 -1.18 -32.88
C ARG A 44 -13.29 -2.24 -31.78
N SER A 45 -12.65 -1.99 -30.66
CA SER A 45 -12.94 -2.70 -29.41
C SER A 45 -14.22 -2.12 -28.82
N SER A 46 -15.27 -2.94 -28.78
CA SER A 46 -16.54 -2.65 -28.14
C SER A 46 -16.35 -2.54 -26.63
N ASP A 47 -16.14 -1.32 -26.13
CA ASP A 47 -16.07 -1.05 -24.69
C ASP A 47 -17.49 -0.86 -24.15
N SER A 48 -17.86 -1.68 -23.17
CA SER A 48 -19.10 -1.57 -22.42
C SER A 48 -19.07 -0.30 -21.58
N SER A 49 -19.84 0.69 -22.06
CA SER A 49 -19.86 2.05 -21.53
C SER A 49 -20.40 2.11 -20.10
N PHE A 50 -19.50 2.37 -19.14
CA PHE A 50 -19.81 3.19 -17.97
C PHE A 50 -19.28 4.60 -18.27
N GLY A 51 -20.19 5.56 -18.35
CA GLY A 51 -19.95 6.90 -18.89
C GLY A 51 -18.89 7.69 -18.13
N PHE A 52 -17.75 7.91 -18.78
CA PHE A 52 -16.73 8.85 -18.37
C PHE A 52 -16.22 9.54 -19.63
N GLY A 53 -16.22 10.88 -19.64
CA GLY A 53 -16.01 11.70 -20.83
C GLY A 53 -14.82 11.24 -21.67
N ARG A 54 -15.06 11.07 -22.98
CA ARG A 54 -14.07 10.61 -23.96
C ARG A 54 -13.06 11.73 -24.25
N PHE A 55 -12.11 11.91 -23.36
CA PHE A 55 -10.95 12.78 -23.59
C PHE A 55 -9.94 12.07 -24.49
N SER A 56 -9.60 12.68 -25.63
CA SER A 56 -8.54 12.19 -26.53
C SER A 56 -7.17 12.48 -25.91
N PHE A 57 -6.72 11.59 -25.02
CA PHE A 57 -5.38 11.67 -24.44
C PHE A 57 -4.35 10.99 -25.34
N SER A 58 -3.18 11.62 -25.51
CA SER A 58 -2.04 10.98 -26.19
C SER A 58 -1.68 9.67 -25.50
N SER A 59 -1.16 8.70 -26.27
CA SER A 59 -0.74 7.40 -25.73
C SER A 59 0.27 7.53 -24.58
N GLN A 60 1.08 8.59 -24.54
CA GLN A 60 2.02 8.87 -23.44
C GLN A 60 1.31 9.37 -22.18
N HIS A 61 0.30 10.23 -22.32
CA HIS A 61 -0.49 10.73 -21.19
C HIS A 61 -1.21 9.58 -20.47
N LYS A 62 -1.87 8.68 -21.23
CA LYS A 62 -2.57 7.51 -20.66
C LYS A 62 -1.62 6.62 -19.85
N LYS A 63 -0.41 6.41 -20.38
CA LYS A 63 0.65 5.65 -19.72
C LYS A 63 1.12 6.33 -18.43
N LEU A 64 1.32 7.64 -18.45
CA LEU A 64 1.72 8.38 -17.26
C LEU A 64 0.66 8.35 -16.15
N VAL A 65 -0.61 8.53 -16.51
CA VAL A 65 -1.74 8.42 -15.56
C VAL A 65 -1.83 7.00 -15.00
N ALA A 66 -1.76 5.98 -15.86
CA ALA A 66 -1.79 4.59 -15.42
C ALA A 66 -0.62 4.25 -14.48
N HIS A 67 0.59 4.76 -14.74
CA HIS A 67 1.74 4.59 -13.85
C HIS A 67 1.45 5.17 -12.47
N ALA A 68 0.99 6.43 -12.43
CA ALA A 68 0.70 7.14 -11.20
C ALA A 68 -0.41 6.45 -10.39
N VAL A 69 -1.50 6.02 -11.03
CA VAL A 69 -2.63 5.34 -10.39
C VAL A 69 -2.21 3.97 -9.85
N LEU A 70 -1.54 3.14 -10.66
CA LEU A 70 -1.12 1.80 -10.25
C LEU A 70 -0.10 1.86 -9.09
N ALA A 71 0.90 2.75 -9.18
CA ALA A 71 1.91 2.91 -8.14
C ALA A 71 1.29 3.46 -6.84
N THR A 72 0.41 4.46 -6.94
CA THR A 72 -0.27 5.05 -5.78
C THR A 72 -1.21 4.05 -5.12
N PHE A 73 -1.95 3.27 -5.90
CA PHE A 73 -2.85 2.27 -5.33
C PHE A 73 -2.08 1.13 -4.64
N ALA A 74 -0.96 0.68 -5.24
CA ALA A 74 -0.10 -0.32 -4.61
C ALA A 74 0.48 0.19 -3.27
N PHE A 75 1.20 1.31 -3.28
CA PHE A 75 1.92 1.80 -2.10
C PHE A 75 1.12 2.66 -1.13
N GLY A 76 0.17 3.44 -1.63
CA GLY A 76 -0.70 4.29 -0.82
C GLY A 76 -1.84 3.52 -0.16
N PHE A 77 -2.23 2.36 -0.71
CA PHE A 77 -3.37 1.60 -0.22
C PHE A 77 -3.06 0.12 0.05
N LEU A 78 -2.77 -0.70 -0.96
CA LEU A 78 -2.75 -2.17 -0.82
C LEU A 78 -1.66 -2.68 0.11
N PHE A 79 -0.41 -2.22 -0.04
CA PHE A 79 0.71 -2.62 0.83
C PHE A 79 0.42 -2.24 2.31
N PRO A 80 0.08 -0.97 2.65
CA PRO A 80 -0.34 -0.59 4.00
C PRO A 80 -1.53 -1.40 4.52
N ALA A 81 -2.59 -1.55 3.72
CA ALA A 81 -3.83 -2.23 4.12
C ALA A 81 -3.56 -3.70 4.46
N GLY A 82 -2.84 -4.43 3.60
CA GLY A 82 -2.47 -5.82 3.89
C GLY A 82 -1.57 -5.93 5.13
N GLY A 83 -0.71 -4.94 5.38
CA GLY A 83 0.10 -4.85 6.58
C GLY A 83 -0.70 -4.56 7.86
N ILE A 84 -1.73 -3.72 7.80
CA ILE A 84 -2.65 -3.45 8.90
C ILE A 84 -3.47 -4.70 9.20
N LEU A 85 -4.01 -5.35 8.15
CA LEU A 85 -4.90 -6.50 8.25
C LEU A 85 -4.26 -7.66 9.03
N ILE A 86 -3.02 -8.04 8.72
CA ILE A 86 -2.31 -9.13 9.41
C ILE A 86 -1.97 -8.81 10.89
N ARG A 87 -2.05 -7.54 11.29
CA ARG A 87 -1.74 -7.09 12.66
C ARG A 87 -2.98 -6.93 13.53
N LEU A 88 -4.09 -6.48 12.96
CA LEU A 88 -5.32 -6.18 13.71
C LEU A 88 -6.33 -7.32 13.68
N ALA A 89 -6.47 -7.99 12.53
CA ALA A 89 -7.45 -9.07 12.39
C ALA A 89 -6.95 -10.38 13.01
N SER A 90 -7.88 -11.26 13.37
CA SER A 90 -7.57 -12.60 13.86
C SER A 90 -8.66 -13.57 13.41
N PHE A 91 -8.40 -14.29 12.31
CA PHE A 91 -9.28 -15.33 11.79
C PHE A 91 -8.47 -16.41 11.04
N ARG A 92 -9.09 -17.57 10.81
CA ARG A 92 -8.46 -18.72 10.13
C ARG A 92 -8.16 -18.36 8.67
N GLY A 93 -6.90 -18.48 8.24
CA GLY A 93 -6.49 -18.16 6.87
C GLY A 93 -6.07 -16.70 6.62
N LEU A 94 -5.99 -15.87 7.65
CA LEU A 94 -5.55 -14.47 7.54
C LEU A 94 -4.18 -14.31 6.84
N TRP A 95 -3.25 -15.24 7.03
CA TRP A 95 -1.94 -15.20 6.37
C TRP A 95 -2.07 -15.38 4.84
N LEU A 96 -3.06 -16.14 4.36
CA LEU A 96 -3.30 -16.33 2.92
C LEU A 96 -3.88 -15.06 2.32
N VAL A 97 -4.86 -14.45 3.00
CA VAL A 97 -5.45 -13.17 2.57
C VAL A 97 -4.38 -12.09 2.50
N HIS A 98 -3.52 -12.01 3.53
CA HIS A 98 -2.36 -11.14 3.52
C HIS A 98 -1.44 -11.45 2.33
N GLY A 99 -0.98 -12.69 2.19
CA GLY A 99 -0.07 -13.09 1.10
C GLY A 99 -0.61 -12.80 -0.29
N LEU A 100 -1.89 -13.10 -0.54
CA LEU A 100 -2.56 -12.85 -1.83
C LEU A 100 -2.70 -11.35 -2.10
N CYS A 101 -3.10 -10.56 -1.10
CA CYS A 101 -3.16 -9.11 -1.22
C CYS A 101 -1.78 -8.51 -1.51
N GLN A 102 -0.71 -9.01 -0.85
CA GLN A 102 0.65 -8.54 -1.10
C GLN A 102 1.15 -8.93 -2.50
N LEU A 103 0.84 -10.14 -2.96
CA LEU A 103 1.20 -10.60 -4.30
C LEU A 103 0.49 -9.78 -5.38
N PHE A 104 -0.79 -9.46 -5.18
CA PHE A 104 -1.54 -8.60 -6.07
C PHE A 104 -0.96 -7.17 -6.11
N ALA A 105 -0.67 -6.58 -4.95
CA ALA A 105 -0.02 -5.27 -4.86
C ALA A 105 1.35 -5.26 -5.56
N TYR A 106 2.12 -6.33 -5.42
CA TYR A 106 3.40 -6.50 -6.10
C TYR A 106 3.24 -6.54 -7.62
N ALA A 107 2.30 -7.34 -8.15
CA ALA A 107 2.02 -7.39 -9.59
C ALA A 107 1.61 -6.02 -10.14
N MET A 108 0.75 -5.30 -9.42
CA MET A 108 0.38 -3.92 -9.77
C MET A 108 1.59 -2.98 -9.80
N TYR A 109 2.49 -3.09 -8.81
CA TYR A 109 3.69 -2.25 -8.79
C TYR A 109 4.69 -2.62 -9.88
N VAL A 110 4.83 -3.89 -10.25
CA VAL A 110 5.65 -4.31 -11.40
C VAL A 110 5.12 -3.69 -12.69
N ALA A 111 3.80 -3.71 -12.91
CA ALA A 111 3.18 -3.06 -14.07
C ALA A 111 3.41 -1.54 -14.05
N ALA A 112 3.22 -0.89 -12.90
CA ALA A 112 3.51 0.52 -12.72
C ALA A 112 4.99 0.83 -13.02
N PHE A 113 5.92 0.03 -12.50
CA PHE A 113 7.35 0.22 -12.70
C PHE A 113 7.75 0.09 -14.18
N GLY A 114 7.24 -0.94 -14.87
CA GLY A 114 7.49 -1.12 -16.31
C GLY A 114 7.04 0.10 -17.12
N LEU A 115 5.91 0.69 -16.73
CA LEU A 115 5.40 1.92 -17.33
C LEU A 115 6.28 3.13 -17.02
N GLY A 116 6.80 3.23 -15.79
CA GLY A 116 7.77 4.26 -15.40
C GLY A 116 9.07 4.17 -16.23
N VAL A 117 9.59 2.96 -16.44
CA VAL A 117 10.77 2.72 -17.30
C VAL A 117 10.50 3.17 -18.73
N TYR A 118 9.33 2.85 -19.27
CA TYR A 118 8.92 3.30 -20.60
C TYR A 118 8.89 4.83 -20.70
N LEU A 119 8.28 5.52 -19.71
CA LEU A 119 8.20 6.97 -19.68
C LEU A 119 9.58 7.64 -19.58
N VAL A 120 10.49 7.09 -18.79
CA VAL A 120 11.88 7.58 -18.69
C VAL A 120 12.61 7.42 -20.04
N ARG A 121 12.45 6.28 -20.72
CA ARG A 121 13.08 6.06 -22.03
C ARG A 121 12.50 6.91 -23.15
N SER A 122 11.20 7.20 -23.10
CA SER A 122 10.53 8.07 -24.07
C SER A 122 10.72 9.56 -23.78
N SER A 123 11.36 9.92 -22.66
CA SER A 123 11.60 11.31 -22.29
C SER A 123 12.94 11.82 -22.87
N PRO A 124 12.95 12.94 -23.62
CA PRO A 124 14.18 13.52 -24.17
C PRO A 124 15.14 14.05 -23.10
N ARG A 125 14.63 14.32 -21.89
CA ARG A 125 15.39 14.78 -20.73
C ARG A 125 15.65 13.56 -19.85
N GLY A 126 16.91 13.16 -19.69
CA GLY A 126 17.30 11.96 -18.95
C GLY A 126 16.94 12.00 -17.46
N THR A 127 15.70 11.65 -17.12
CA THR A 127 15.15 11.75 -15.75
C THR A 127 15.43 10.54 -14.87
N ILE A 128 16.26 9.61 -15.35
CA ILE A 128 16.67 8.44 -14.57
C ILE A 128 17.49 8.82 -13.32
N HIS A 129 18.11 10.01 -13.34
CA HIS A 129 18.89 10.56 -12.22
C HIS A 129 18.04 11.32 -11.19
N ASP A 130 16.73 11.49 -11.43
CA ASP A 130 15.85 12.06 -10.42
C ASP A 130 15.67 11.07 -9.24
N PRO A 131 15.45 11.57 -8.01
CA PRO A 131 15.26 10.71 -6.84
C PRO A 131 14.11 9.70 -6.99
N HIS A 132 13.04 10.06 -7.71
CA HIS A 132 11.86 9.21 -7.85
C HIS A 132 12.12 7.89 -8.61
N PRO A 133 12.71 7.90 -9.82
CA PRO A 133 13.10 6.65 -10.49
C PRO A 133 14.13 5.83 -9.71
N ILE A 134 15.13 6.46 -9.09
CA ILE A 134 16.16 5.77 -8.29
C ILE A 134 15.52 5.03 -7.11
N ILE A 135 14.70 5.72 -6.32
CA ILE A 135 13.99 5.10 -5.19
C ILE A 135 13.00 4.05 -5.69
N GLY A 136 12.34 4.27 -6.83
CA GLY A 136 11.44 3.30 -7.46
C GLY A 136 12.13 1.97 -7.79
N ILE A 137 13.36 2.03 -8.33
CA ILE A 137 14.19 0.85 -8.63
C ILE A 137 14.58 0.13 -7.33
N ILE A 138 15.03 0.88 -6.33
CA ILE A 138 15.38 0.32 -5.02
C ILE A 138 14.17 -0.39 -4.40
N LEU A 139 12.98 0.23 -4.44
CA LEU A 139 11.74 -0.36 -3.94
C LEU A 139 11.39 -1.68 -4.64
N LEU A 140 11.54 -1.76 -5.97
CA LEU A 140 11.30 -2.99 -6.70
C LEU A 140 12.26 -4.10 -6.24
N GLY A 141 13.54 -3.78 -6.12
CA GLY A 141 14.56 -4.71 -5.62
C GLY A 141 14.26 -5.20 -4.20
N LEU A 142 13.89 -4.29 -3.29
CA LEU A 142 13.56 -4.65 -1.90
C LEU A 142 12.28 -5.50 -1.80
N ILE A 143 11.23 -5.17 -2.58
CA ILE A 143 9.98 -5.94 -2.56
C ILE A 143 10.16 -7.32 -3.19
N PHE A 144 11.02 -7.47 -4.19
CA PHE A 144 11.28 -8.79 -4.79
C PHE A 144 11.66 -9.86 -3.75
N PHE A 145 12.42 -9.49 -2.71
CA PHE A 145 12.81 -10.40 -1.63
C PHE A 145 11.73 -10.60 -0.55
N GLN A 146 10.71 -9.73 -0.47
CA GLN A 146 9.67 -9.80 0.55
C GLN A 146 8.87 -11.12 0.57
N PRO A 147 8.40 -11.67 -0.57
CA PRO A 147 7.68 -12.95 -0.61
C PRO A 147 8.52 -14.12 -0.09
N PHE A 148 9.80 -14.17 -0.45
CA PHE A 148 10.72 -15.19 0.02
C PHE A 148 10.87 -15.14 1.55
N PHE A 149 11.12 -13.94 2.10
CA PHE A 149 11.22 -13.76 3.55
C PHE A 149 9.90 -14.01 4.26
N GLY A 150 8.77 -13.67 3.64
CA GLY A 150 7.43 -13.92 4.18
C GLY A 150 7.10 -15.41 4.26
N LEU A 151 7.43 -16.18 3.21
CA LEU A 151 7.23 -17.62 3.19
C LEU A 151 8.14 -18.32 4.22
N MET A 152 9.42 -17.96 4.26
CA MET A 152 10.36 -18.46 5.27
C MET A 152 9.91 -18.10 6.69
N HIS A 153 9.46 -16.86 6.92
CA HIS A 153 8.90 -16.44 8.20
C HIS A 153 7.73 -17.33 8.60
N HIS A 154 6.76 -17.57 7.72
CA HIS A 154 5.59 -18.38 8.02
C HIS A 154 5.95 -19.84 8.33
N LEU A 155 6.80 -20.46 7.50
CA LEU A 155 7.24 -21.85 7.69
C LEU A 155 8.03 -22.04 8.99
N LEU A 156 8.98 -21.15 9.27
CA LEU A 156 9.80 -21.24 10.48
C LEU A 156 9.01 -20.86 11.73
N PHE A 157 8.09 -19.90 11.64
CA PHE A 157 7.24 -19.53 12.78
C PHE A 157 6.29 -20.67 13.15
N LYS A 158 5.74 -21.38 12.16
CA LYS A 158 4.95 -22.61 12.40
C LYS A 158 5.78 -23.72 13.03
N LYS A 159 7.06 -23.86 12.65
CA LYS A 159 7.95 -24.92 13.15
C LYS A 159 8.51 -24.66 14.54
N TYR A 160 8.94 -23.43 14.83
CA TYR A 160 9.69 -23.10 16.04
C TYR A 160 8.90 -22.26 17.05
N LEU A 161 7.70 -21.77 16.69
CA LEU A 161 6.84 -20.90 17.51
C LEU A 161 7.54 -19.65 18.08
N ARG A 162 8.70 -19.27 17.50
CA ARG A 162 9.53 -18.13 17.90
C ARG A 162 9.92 -17.31 16.69
N ARG A 163 10.17 -16.02 16.89
CA ARG A 163 10.72 -15.15 15.84
C ARG A 163 12.13 -15.62 15.49
N THR A 164 12.32 -15.93 14.23
CA THR A 164 13.64 -16.21 13.63
C THR A 164 14.20 -14.94 13.01
N PHE A 165 15.49 -14.94 12.64
CA PHE A 165 16.12 -13.82 11.94
C PHE A 165 15.29 -13.35 10.72
N TRP A 166 14.80 -14.28 9.90
CA TRP A 166 13.91 -14.02 8.76
C TRP A 166 12.60 -13.29 9.12
N SER A 167 12.10 -13.51 10.34
CA SER A 167 10.92 -12.84 10.85
C SER A 167 11.18 -11.34 11.06
N TYR A 168 12.34 -11.00 11.64
CA TYR A 168 12.74 -9.62 11.84
C TYR A 168 13.04 -8.93 10.51
N ALA A 169 13.76 -9.62 9.61
CA ALA A 169 14.05 -9.11 8.28
C ALA A 169 12.76 -8.78 7.52
N HIS A 170 11.80 -9.71 7.46
CA HIS A 170 10.51 -9.47 6.79
C HIS A 170 9.74 -8.28 7.39
N LEU A 171 9.67 -8.19 8.73
CA LEU A 171 8.93 -7.13 9.43
C LEU A 171 9.55 -5.74 9.25
N TRP A 172 10.88 -5.61 9.40
CA TRP A 172 11.57 -4.33 9.26
C TRP A 172 11.65 -3.87 7.81
N LEU A 173 11.95 -4.80 6.90
CA LEU A 173 11.97 -4.51 5.47
C LEU A 173 10.61 -3.99 5.00
N GLY A 174 9.50 -4.61 5.43
CA GLY A 174 8.16 -4.16 5.06
C GLY A 174 7.85 -2.74 5.57
N ARG A 175 8.31 -2.37 6.78
CA ARG A 175 8.12 -1.02 7.33
C ARG A 175 8.88 0.04 6.53
N ILE A 176 10.13 -0.27 6.18
CA ILE A 176 11.00 0.61 5.40
C ILE A 176 10.42 0.80 4.00
N VAL A 177 10.06 -0.30 3.33
CA VAL A 177 9.51 -0.31 1.97
C VAL A 177 8.20 0.47 1.88
N ILE A 178 7.26 0.27 2.80
CA ILE A 178 5.98 1.00 2.79
C ILE A 178 6.22 2.51 2.96
N THR A 179 7.08 2.89 3.90
CA THR A 179 7.38 4.32 4.16
C THR A 179 8.08 4.96 2.97
N LEU A 180 9.10 4.31 2.42
CA LEU A 180 9.81 4.78 1.23
C LEU A 180 8.90 4.85 0.01
N GLY A 181 7.98 3.90 -0.16
CA GLY A 181 7.02 3.90 -1.26
C GLY A 181 6.04 5.08 -1.21
N ILE A 182 5.53 5.42 -0.03
CA ILE A 182 4.69 6.60 0.16
C ILE A 182 5.48 7.89 -0.12
N ILE A 183 6.71 8.01 0.39
CA ILE A 183 7.57 9.16 0.07
C ILE A 183 7.84 9.23 -1.44
N ASN A 184 8.08 8.08 -2.08
CA ASN A 184 8.37 7.99 -3.50
C ASN A 184 7.17 8.45 -4.36
N GLY A 185 5.94 8.16 -3.96
CA GLY A 185 4.75 8.66 -4.66
C GLY A 185 4.65 10.19 -4.61
N GLY A 186 4.98 10.80 -3.47
CA GLY A 186 5.08 12.26 -3.35
C GLY A 186 6.18 12.86 -4.22
N LEU A 187 7.34 12.20 -4.30
CA LEU A 187 8.42 12.59 -5.20
C LEU A 187 8.01 12.45 -6.68
N GLY A 188 7.22 11.44 -7.03
CA GLY A 188 6.66 11.24 -8.36
C GLY A 188 5.74 12.38 -8.78
N LEU A 189 4.85 12.83 -7.88
CA LEU A 189 4.01 14.01 -8.13
C LEU A 189 4.84 15.29 -8.30
N ARG A 190 5.87 15.48 -7.47
CA ARG A 190 6.79 16.60 -7.60
C ARG A 190 7.53 16.58 -8.95
N LEU A 191 7.95 15.39 -9.39
CA LEU A 191 8.62 15.19 -10.68
C LEU A 191 7.68 15.46 -11.84
N ALA A 192 6.43 14.98 -11.77
CA ALA A 192 5.40 15.19 -12.80
C ALA A 192 5.14 16.68 -13.10
N ARG A 193 5.31 17.59 -12.12
CA ARG A 193 5.21 19.05 -12.37
C ARG A 193 6.23 19.60 -13.36
N ARG A 194 7.38 18.96 -13.51
CA ARG A 194 8.43 19.38 -14.46
C ARG A 194 8.13 18.92 -15.89
N PHE A 195 7.09 18.10 -16.06
CA PHE A 195 6.71 17.53 -17.35
C PHE A 195 5.33 18.05 -17.78
N PRO A 196 5.22 18.69 -18.97
CA PRO A 196 3.96 19.21 -19.48
C PRO A 196 2.97 18.13 -19.95
N LEU A 197 3.30 16.83 -19.78
CA LEU A 197 2.46 15.71 -20.25
C LEU A 197 1.20 15.51 -19.39
N ALA A 198 1.30 15.68 -18.07
CA ALA A 198 0.16 15.70 -17.15
C ALA A 198 0.59 16.37 -15.83
N PRO A 199 0.62 17.71 -15.77
CA PRO A 199 0.95 18.40 -14.54
C PRO A 199 -0.13 18.10 -13.48
N PRO A 200 0.24 17.58 -12.29
CA PRO A 200 -0.72 17.35 -11.24
C PRO A 200 -1.26 18.68 -10.70
N SER A 201 -2.57 18.78 -10.52
CA SER A 201 -3.19 19.95 -9.92
C SER A 201 -2.71 20.14 -8.48
N ARG A 202 -2.76 21.39 -7.96
CA ARG A 202 -2.47 21.66 -6.54
C ARG A 202 -3.34 20.82 -5.62
N GLY A 203 -4.63 20.66 -5.98
CA GLY A 203 -5.57 19.80 -5.27
C GLY A 203 -5.14 18.34 -5.23
N ALA A 204 -4.67 17.78 -6.35
CA ALA A 204 -4.20 16.39 -6.40
C ALA A 204 -2.97 16.14 -5.51
N MET A 205 -2.03 17.10 -5.46
CA MET A 205 -0.86 16.99 -4.58
C MET A 205 -1.24 17.05 -3.09
N ILE A 206 -2.13 17.97 -2.72
CA ILE A 206 -2.62 18.10 -1.34
C ILE A 206 -3.44 16.86 -0.97
N GLY A 207 -4.35 16.42 -1.85
CA GLY A 207 -5.18 15.24 -1.65
C GLY A 207 -4.36 13.98 -1.44
N TYR A 208 -3.34 13.77 -2.28
CA TYR A 208 -2.39 12.68 -2.09
C TYR A 208 -1.67 12.79 -0.74
N GLY A 209 -1.11 13.96 -0.41
CA GLY A 209 -0.38 14.17 0.85
C GLY A 209 -1.22 13.86 2.08
N VAL A 210 -2.47 14.32 2.12
CA VAL A 210 -3.41 14.05 3.22
C VAL A 210 -3.78 12.57 3.28
N ALA A 211 -4.19 11.97 2.16
CA ALA A 211 -4.60 10.57 2.13
C ALA A 211 -3.44 9.62 2.49
N ALA A 212 -2.26 9.87 1.94
CA ALA A 212 -1.04 9.12 2.22
C ALA A 212 -0.59 9.28 3.67
N GLY A 213 -0.67 10.50 4.23
CA GLY A 213 -0.35 10.77 5.63
C GLY A 213 -1.28 10.04 6.59
N ILE A 214 -2.60 10.07 6.33
CA ILE A 214 -3.59 9.33 7.13
C ILE A 214 -3.32 7.82 7.05
N MET A 215 -3.13 7.28 5.85
CA MET A 215 -2.86 5.84 5.69
C MET A 215 -1.55 5.41 6.36
N TRP A 216 -0.50 6.20 6.24
CA TRP A 216 0.76 5.93 6.92
C TRP A 216 0.59 5.97 8.45
N LEU A 217 -0.14 6.94 8.98
CA LEU A 217 -0.44 7.02 10.41
C LEU A 217 -1.22 5.79 10.90
N LEU A 218 -2.27 5.38 10.18
CA LEU A 218 -3.02 4.16 10.49
C LEU A 218 -2.12 2.92 10.46
N TYR A 219 -1.22 2.82 9.48
CA TYR A 219 -0.25 1.74 9.39
C TYR A 219 0.72 1.73 10.58
N VAL A 220 1.26 2.88 10.98
CA VAL A 220 2.17 2.99 12.12
C VAL A 220 1.47 2.64 13.42
N LEU A 221 0.27 3.17 13.65
CA LEU A 221 -0.54 2.83 14.82
C LEU A 221 -0.83 1.33 14.88
N ALA A 222 -1.22 0.72 13.76
CA ALA A 222 -1.41 -0.71 13.66
C ALA A 222 -0.13 -1.52 13.94
N ALA A 223 1.02 -1.04 13.44
CA ALA A 223 2.33 -1.64 13.71
C ALA A 223 2.70 -1.57 15.21
N LEU A 224 2.41 -0.46 15.88
CA LEU A 224 2.66 -0.28 17.31
C LEU A 224 1.72 -1.13 18.17
N VAL A 225 0.42 -1.10 17.89
CA VAL A 225 -0.60 -1.90 18.60
C VAL A 225 -0.33 -3.40 18.41
N GLY A 226 -0.02 -3.83 17.19
CA GLY A 226 0.30 -5.22 16.88
C GLY A 226 1.54 -5.73 17.61
N GLU A 227 2.58 -4.89 17.76
CA GLU A 227 3.77 -5.25 18.51
C GLU A 227 3.49 -5.32 20.02
N ARG A 228 2.79 -4.33 20.58
CA ARG A 228 2.40 -4.30 22.01
C ARG A 228 1.53 -5.49 22.40
N ARG A 229 0.54 -5.86 21.58
CA ARG A 229 -0.34 -7.02 21.84
C ARG A 229 0.46 -8.31 21.89
N ARG A 230 1.43 -8.49 20.98
CA ARG A 230 2.27 -9.70 20.93
C ARG A 230 3.26 -9.77 22.09
N SER A 231 3.83 -8.64 22.53
CA SER A 231 4.68 -8.59 23.72
C SER A 231 3.93 -9.00 24.97
N ARG A 232 2.72 -8.47 25.18
CA ARG A 232 1.87 -8.83 26.34
C ARG A 232 1.53 -10.32 26.37
N VAL A 233 1.18 -10.92 25.23
CA VAL A 233 0.89 -12.36 25.17
C VAL A 233 2.12 -13.20 25.54
N ARG A 234 3.31 -12.78 25.09
CA ARG A 234 4.57 -13.45 25.43
C ARG A 234 4.94 -13.30 26.91
N GLU A 235 4.74 -12.12 27.49
CA GLU A 235 4.92 -11.87 28.93
C GLU A 235 3.96 -12.72 29.76
N SER A 236 2.67 -12.73 29.42
CA SER A 236 1.68 -13.57 30.08
C SER A 236 2.02 -15.06 29.99
N ALA A 237 2.49 -15.53 28.82
CA ALA A 237 2.91 -16.92 28.62
C ALA A 237 4.15 -17.28 29.47
N ALA A 238 5.10 -16.35 29.62
CA ALA A 238 6.30 -16.55 30.43
C ALA A 238 5.99 -16.63 31.94
N GLN A 239 4.93 -15.97 32.41
CA GLN A 239 4.50 -15.97 33.82
C GLN A 239 3.67 -17.21 34.21
N VAL A 240 3.24 -18.05 33.26
CA VAL A 240 2.40 -19.24 33.54
C VAL A 240 3.04 -20.22 34.52
N PRO A 241 4.33 -20.60 34.39
CA PRO A 241 4.95 -21.56 35.32
C PRO A 241 5.07 -21.02 36.74
N GLU A 242 5.33 -19.72 36.89
CA GLU A 242 5.44 -19.06 38.18
C GLU A 242 4.07 -18.97 38.87
N ARG A 243 3.02 -18.61 38.12
CA ARG A 243 1.63 -18.64 38.62
C ARG A 243 1.19 -20.04 39.03
N GLN A 244 1.56 -21.08 38.28
CA GLN A 244 1.26 -22.47 38.65
C GLN A 244 1.96 -22.90 39.94
N LYS A 245 3.23 -22.52 40.14
CA LYS A 245 3.95 -22.78 41.39
C LYS A 245 3.32 -22.07 42.59
N ALA A 246 2.99 -20.78 42.43
CA ALA A 246 2.31 -20.01 43.47
C ALA A 246 0.95 -20.60 43.84
N TYR A 247 0.16 -21.03 42.85
CA TYR A 247 -1.12 -21.69 43.07
C TYR A 247 -0.96 -23.03 43.82
N ALA A 248 -0.03 -23.88 43.41
CA ALA A 248 0.23 -25.17 44.07
C ALA A 248 0.67 -25.01 45.54
N SER A 249 1.54 -24.02 45.81
CA SER A 249 1.97 -23.68 47.17
C SER A 249 0.80 -23.19 48.05
N SER A 250 -0.06 -22.31 47.53
CA SER A 250 -1.23 -21.83 48.26
C SER A 250 -2.22 -22.95 48.61
N LYS A 251 -2.41 -23.91 47.71
CA LYS A 251 -3.31 -25.05 47.92
C LYS A 251 -2.80 -26.00 49.00
N SER A 252 -1.49 -26.29 48.99
CA SER A 252 -0.84 -27.12 50.02
C SER A 252 -0.96 -26.49 51.41
N SER A 253 -0.70 -25.18 51.55
CA SER A 253 -0.83 -24.48 52.83
C SER A 253 -2.28 -24.46 53.35
N SER A 254 -3.28 -24.33 52.47
CA SER A 254 -4.69 -24.37 52.90
C SER A 254 -5.17 -25.75 53.34
N ASN A 255 -4.55 -26.83 52.83
CA ASN A 255 -4.92 -28.20 53.18
C ASN A 255 -4.33 -28.60 54.53
N ASP A 256 -3.08 -28.22 54.79
CA ASP A 256 -2.40 -28.39 56.08
C ASP A 256 -3.15 -27.64 57.20
N GLY A 257 -3.57 -26.40 56.94
CA GLY A 257 -4.40 -25.64 57.88
C GLY A 257 -5.81 -26.20 58.12
N ARG A 258 -6.32 -27.12 57.29
CA ARG A 258 -7.59 -27.82 57.54
C ARG A 258 -7.41 -29.11 58.34
N GLU A 259 -6.28 -29.79 58.18
CA GLU A 259 -5.97 -31.02 58.92
C GLU A 259 -5.60 -30.73 60.39
N GLN A 260 -5.06 -29.56 60.69
CA GLN A 260 -4.73 -29.16 62.07
C GLN A 260 -5.94 -28.72 62.91
N HIS A 261 -7.12 -28.60 62.31
CA HIS A 261 -8.35 -28.13 62.97
C HIS A 261 -9.50 -29.17 62.96
N ALA A 262 -9.22 -30.40 62.52
CA ALA A 262 -10.15 -31.54 62.59
C ALA A 262 -9.74 -32.48 63.74
#